data_AF-A0A957J8K2-F1
#
_entry.id   AF-A0A957J8K2-F1
#
_cell.length_a   1.000
_cell.length_b   1.000
_cell.length_c   1.000
_cell.angle_alpha   90.00
_cell.angle_beta   90.00
_cell.angle_gamma   90.00
#
_symmetry.space_group_name_H-M   'P 1'
#
loop_
_entity.id
_entity.type
_entity.pdbx_description
1 polymer ?
#
loop_
_entity_poly.entity_id
_entity_poly.type
_entity_poly.pdbx_seq_one_letter_code
_entity_poly.pdbx_strand_id
1 'polypeptide(L)'
;FTGIINGTNNLSTNANGCSSLDALGAPTGLGSLADNGGATPTHALQNNSNAIDLADTCPASGTDQRGETRNDLACDIGAFELVFADDATVSRTTGNTPAELPGSFGPTLVSITAVNSGDPGTIVITKTTEAPGGGVPSADELPVTWFISATGGSYDVDMRLCYTDAELGTVSEAGLLAYRWDAGLSMWQLGGAFSFVDAVNNCVVVNGVTEFSAWTVAANTPSAVTLAHTAAESQPISPPWLLVGLLVLFTAVGLRLHRQQV
;
A
#
# COMPACT_ATOMS: atom_id res chain seq x y z
N PHE A 1 27.21 -32.22 -4.33
CA PHE A 1 26.25 -31.12 -4.46
C PHE A 1 26.60 -30.07 -3.41
N THR A 2 27.23 -28.98 -3.81
CA THR A 2 27.49 -27.82 -2.96
C THR A 2 26.47 -26.75 -3.33
N GLY A 3 25.20 -27.02 -3.02
CA GLY A 3 24.14 -26.02 -3.08
C GLY A 3 24.02 -25.39 -1.71
N ILE A 4 24.17 -24.08 -1.63
CA ILE A 4 23.76 -23.33 -0.44
C ILE A 4 22.23 -23.42 -0.42
N ILE A 5 21.65 -23.95 0.66
CA ILE A 5 20.22 -23.82 0.94
C ILE A 5 20.09 -22.49 1.68
N ASN A 6 19.75 -21.41 0.97
CA ASN A 6 19.29 -20.18 1.61
C ASN A 6 17.79 -20.38 1.92
N GLY A 7 17.39 -20.17 3.18
CA GLY A 7 15.99 -20.34 3.61
C GLY A 7 15.01 -19.33 3.00
N THR A 8 15.44 -18.51 2.03
CA THR A 8 14.70 -17.38 1.46
C THR A 8 13.44 -17.79 0.70
N ASN A 9 13.34 -19.05 0.27
CA ASN A 9 12.16 -19.58 -0.41
C ASN A 9 11.34 -20.55 0.47
N ASN A 10 11.55 -20.55 1.79
CA ASN A 10 10.89 -21.48 2.69
C ASN A 10 10.40 -20.80 3.97
N LEU A 11 9.15 -21.05 4.33
CA LEU A 11 8.67 -20.84 5.69
C LEU A 11 8.88 -22.13 6.47
N SER A 12 9.54 -22.03 7.63
CA SER A 12 9.90 -23.19 8.42
C SER A 12 9.51 -22.96 9.86
N THR A 13 8.79 -23.90 10.46
CA THR A 13 8.70 -23.92 11.92
C THR A 13 10.05 -24.36 12.48
N ASN A 14 10.59 -23.66 13.46
CA ASN A 14 11.81 -24.03 14.18
C ASN A 14 11.72 -25.33 15.01
N ALA A 15 10.74 -26.19 14.73
CA ALA A 15 10.28 -27.31 15.56
C ALA A 15 11.40 -28.29 15.98
N ASN A 16 12.54 -28.32 15.29
CA ASN A 16 13.70 -29.16 15.63
C ASN A 16 15.06 -28.42 15.58
N GLY A 17 15.12 -27.10 15.76
CA GLY A 17 16.39 -26.37 15.86
C GLY A 17 17.14 -26.15 14.54
N CYS A 18 16.47 -26.24 13.39
CA CYS A 18 17.01 -25.84 12.09
C CYS A 18 16.97 -24.31 11.90
N SER A 19 17.55 -23.56 12.85
CA SER A 19 17.54 -22.09 12.86
C SER A 19 18.27 -21.48 11.66
N SER A 20 19.20 -22.21 11.03
CA SER A 20 19.92 -21.74 9.84
C SER A 20 19.06 -21.73 8.56
N LEU A 21 17.85 -22.28 8.60
CA LEU A 21 16.90 -22.30 7.49
C LEU A 21 15.68 -21.40 7.74
N ASP A 22 15.65 -20.72 8.89
CA ASP A 22 14.49 -19.99 9.40
C ASP A 22 14.70 -18.48 9.26
N ALA A 23 14.87 -18.00 8.03
CA ALA A 23 15.08 -16.57 7.79
C ALA A 23 13.82 -15.73 8.05
N LEU A 24 12.63 -16.34 7.93
CA LEU A 24 11.33 -15.64 7.96
C LEU A 24 10.41 -16.09 9.10
N GLY A 25 10.83 -17.05 9.92
CA GLY A 25 10.04 -17.56 11.04
C GLY A 25 9.08 -18.69 10.66
N ALA A 26 8.32 -19.11 11.67
CA ALA A 26 7.19 -20.01 11.49
C ALA A 26 6.16 -19.40 10.53
N PRO A 27 5.50 -20.21 9.68
CA PRO A 27 4.44 -19.72 8.82
C PRO A 27 3.30 -19.08 9.63
N THR A 28 2.87 -17.89 9.24
CA THR A 28 1.70 -17.19 9.78
C THR A 28 0.72 -16.87 8.65
N GLY A 29 -0.56 -16.66 9.01
CA GLY A 29 -1.60 -16.33 8.03
C GLY A 29 -1.87 -17.45 7.01
N LEU A 30 -1.75 -18.72 7.40
CA LEU A 30 -2.11 -19.85 6.54
C LEU A 30 -3.52 -20.36 6.87
N GLY A 31 -4.34 -20.55 5.83
CA GLY A 31 -5.57 -21.33 5.92
C GLY A 31 -5.30 -22.83 6.12
N SER A 32 -6.31 -23.59 6.52
CA SER A 32 -6.20 -25.05 6.63
C SER A 32 -5.88 -25.69 5.28
N LEU A 33 -5.17 -26.83 5.30
CA LEU A 33 -5.00 -27.66 4.11
C LEU A 33 -6.38 -28.05 3.55
N ALA A 34 -6.69 -27.56 2.36
CA ALA A 34 -8.01 -27.71 1.75
C ALA A 34 -7.90 -27.84 0.23
N ASP A 35 -8.98 -28.31 -0.39
CA ASP A 35 -9.14 -28.23 -1.85
C ASP A 35 -9.39 -26.77 -2.24
N ASN A 36 -8.32 -26.08 -2.65
CA ASN A 36 -8.38 -24.73 -3.18
C ASN A 36 -8.30 -24.73 -4.72
N GLY A 37 -8.57 -25.87 -5.36
CA GLY A 37 -8.29 -26.12 -6.77
C GLY A 37 -6.97 -26.86 -7.00
N GLY A 38 -6.74 -27.32 -8.23
CA GLY A 38 -5.56 -28.07 -8.63
C GLY A 38 -5.63 -29.58 -8.35
N ALA A 39 -4.49 -30.25 -8.50
CA ALA A 39 -4.40 -31.70 -8.35
C ALA A 39 -4.24 -32.17 -6.89
N THR A 40 -3.85 -31.27 -5.99
CA THR A 40 -3.57 -31.56 -4.58
C THR A 40 -4.05 -30.44 -3.66
N PRO A 41 -4.52 -30.74 -2.44
CA PRO A 41 -4.84 -29.71 -1.45
C PRO A 41 -3.65 -28.79 -1.15
N THR A 42 -3.93 -27.50 -0.89
CA THR A 42 -2.93 -26.48 -0.56
C THR A 42 -3.30 -25.73 0.72
N HIS A 43 -2.33 -25.01 1.31
CA HIS A 43 -2.62 -24.02 2.35
C HIS A 43 -2.85 -22.68 1.66
N ALA A 44 -4.08 -22.18 1.68
CA ALA A 44 -4.37 -20.84 1.16
C ALA A 44 -3.69 -19.78 2.02
N LEU A 45 -3.17 -18.71 1.40
CA LEU A 45 -2.61 -17.59 2.14
C LEU A 45 -3.74 -16.63 2.53
N GLN A 46 -3.75 -16.25 3.81
CA GLN A 46 -4.51 -15.11 4.29
C GLN A 46 -3.74 -13.84 3.99
N ASN A 47 -4.42 -12.70 3.87
CA ASN A 47 -3.83 -11.42 3.49
C ASN A 47 -2.70 -10.93 4.41
N ASN A 48 -2.58 -11.50 5.62
CA ASN A 48 -1.52 -11.20 6.60
C ASN A 48 -0.41 -12.25 6.65
N SER A 49 -0.32 -13.13 5.65
CA SER A 49 0.70 -14.17 5.64
C SER A 49 2.08 -13.57 5.44
N ASN A 50 3.05 -14.05 6.22
CA ASN A 50 4.47 -13.81 6.00
C ASN A 50 5.05 -14.62 4.82
N ALA A 51 4.19 -15.28 4.02
CA ALA A 51 4.57 -15.89 2.75
C ALA A 51 4.46 -14.93 1.57
N ILE A 52 3.68 -13.85 1.71
CA ILE A 52 3.27 -13.02 0.58
C ILE A 52 4.44 -12.19 0.05
N ASP A 53 4.65 -12.19 -1.26
CA ASP A 53 5.66 -11.40 -1.97
C ASP A 53 7.11 -11.62 -1.48
N LEU A 54 7.42 -12.80 -0.93
CA LEU A 54 8.68 -13.05 -0.22
C LEU A 54 9.54 -14.16 -0.81
N ALA A 55 9.11 -14.82 -1.89
CA ALA A 55 9.99 -15.74 -2.59
C ALA A 55 11.06 -14.97 -3.37
N ASP A 56 12.31 -15.43 -3.26
CA ASP A 56 13.48 -14.89 -3.96
C ASP A 56 13.35 -15.06 -5.48
N THR A 57 12.76 -16.18 -5.91
CA THR A 57 12.50 -16.44 -7.33
C THR A 57 11.17 -17.15 -7.53
N CYS A 58 10.49 -16.78 -8.62
CA CYS A 58 9.31 -17.47 -9.09
C CYS A 58 9.66 -18.83 -9.72
N PRO A 59 8.85 -19.88 -9.52
CA PRO A 59 9.03 -21.15 -10.21
C PRO A 59 8.99 -20.98 -11.72
N ALA A 60 9.82 -21.73 -12.44
CA ALA A 60 9.89 -21.67 -13.90
C ALA A 60 8.57 -22.01 -14.62
N SER A 61 7.62 -22.69 -13.94
CA SER A 61 6.27 -22.93 -14.46
C SER A 61 5.45 -21.65 -14.61
N GLY A 62 5.78 -20.59 -13.87
CA GLY A 62 4.99 -19.35 -13.80
C GLY A 62 3.65 -19.49 -13.07
N THR A 63 3.30 -20.70 -12.62
CA THR A 63 2.04 -20.99 -11.93
C THR A 63 2.26 -21.66 -10.58
N ASP A 64 1.29 -21.52 -9.69
CA ASP A 64 1.19 -22.26 -8.44
C ASP A 64 0.64 -23.70 -8.64
N GLN A 65 0.44 -24.45 -7.56
CA GLN A 65 -0.04 -25.85 -7.66
C GLN A 65 -1.51 -25.98 -8.10
N ARG A 66 -2.26 -24.87 -8.11
CA ARG A 66 -3.62 -24.79 -8.66
C ARG A 66 -3.62 -24.49 -10.15
N GLY A 67 -2.48 -24.01 -10.67
CA GLY A 67 -2.35 -23.51 -12.04
C GLY A 67 -2.60 -22.01 -12.16
N GLU A 68 -2.72 -21.29 -11.04
CA GLU A 68 -2.88 -19.84 -11.04
C GLU A 68 -1.54 -19.16 -11.28
N THR A 69 -1.55 -18.03 -11.98
CA THR A 69 -0.32 -17.31 -12.36
C THR A 69 0.31 -16.65 -11.14
N ARG A 70 1.63 -16.64 -11.07
CA ARG A 70 2.43 -16.03 -9.99
C ARG A 70 3.08 -14.70 -10.38
N ASN A 71 2.38 -13.90 -11.18
CA ASN A 71 2.92 -12.67 -11.77
C ASN A 71 2.32 -11.41 -11.14
N ASP A 72 1.84 -11.52 -9.91
CA ASP A 72 1.42 -10.41 -9.05
C ASP A 72 2.63 -9.97 -8.25
N LEU A 73 3.45 -9.08 -8.81
CA LEU A 73 4.61 -8.50 -8.14
C LEU A 73 5.80 -9.45 -7.87
N ALA A 74 5.71 -10.26 -6.83
CA ALA A 74 6.72 -11.20 -6.38
C ALA A 74 6.03 -12.49 -5.95
N CYS A 75 6.71 -13.61 -6.14
CA CYS A 75 6.08 -14.89 -5.83
C CYS A 75 5.86 -15.08 -4.33
N ASP A 76 4.76 -15.71 -4.00
CA ASP A 76 4.53 -16.15 -2.63
C ASP A 76 5.32 -17.42 -2.32
N ILE A 77 5.79 -17.51 -1.08
CA ILE A 77 6.45 -18.72 -0.60
C ILE A 77 5.43 -19.86 -0.47
N GLY A 78 5.60 -20.90 -1.26
CA GLY A 78 4.91 -22.18 -1.08
C GLY A 78 4.14 -22.67 -2.30
N ALA A 79 3.03 -23.36 -2.06
CA ALA A 79 2.24 -24.06 -3.09
C ALA A 79 1.08 -23.23 -3.66
N PHE A 80 0.79 -22.09 -3.06
CA PHE A 80 -0.36 -21.24 -3.32
C PHE A 80 0.13 -19.81 -3.56
N GLU A 81 -0.45 -19.14 -4.55
CA GLU A 81 -0.30 -17.70 -4.79
C GLU A 81 -1.56 -16.92 -4.39
N LEU A 82 -1.44 -15.95 -3.51
CA LEU A 82 -2.49 -14.97 -3.29
C LEU A 82 -2.47 -13.97 -4.43
N VAL A 83 -3.40 -14.13 -5.37
CA VAL A 83 -3.56 -13.20 -6.48
C VAL A 83 -4.46 -12.05 -6.05
N PHE A 84 -3.92 -10.84 -6.04
CA PHE A 84 -4.70 -9.61 -6.02
C PHE A 84 -5.22 -9.31 -7.43
N ALA A 85 -6.34 -8.58 -7.53
CA ALA A 85 -6.73 -8.06 -8.83
C ALA A 85 -5.65 -7.08 -9.30
N ASP A 86 -5.27 -7.14 -10.59
CA ASP A 86 -4.40 -6.17 -11.26
C ASP A 86 -5.11 -4.80 -11.36
N ASP A 87 -5.23 -4.14 -10.21
CA ASP A 87 -5.79 -2.81 -10.05
C ASP A 87 -4.72 -1.93 -9.39
N ALA A 88 -4.61 -0.71 -9.89
CA ALA A 88 -3.78 0.31 -9.26
C ALA A 88 -4.27 0.66 -7.86
N THR A 89 -5.55 0.38 -7.55
CA THR A 89 -6.19 0.60 -6.26
C THR A 89 -6.50 -0.70 -5.52
N VAL A 90 -5.91 -0.86 -4.33
CA VAL A 90 -6.16 -2.01 -3.43
C VAL A 90 -6.72 -1.52 -2.10
N SER A 91 -7.76 -2.18 -1.62
CA SER A 91 -8.44 -1.86 -0.35
C SER A 91 -8.40 -3.05 0.60
N ARG A 92 -7.98 -2.83 1.85
CA ARG A 92 -7.98 -3.84 2.92
C ARG A 92 -8.58 -3.27 4.19
N THR A 93 -9.56 -3.98 4.75
CA THR A 93 -10.15 -3.65 6.06
C THR A 93 -9.41 -4.40 7.15
N THR A 94 -9.04 -3.71 8.22
CA THR A 94 -8.72 -4.38 9.49
C THR A 94 -9.96 -5.15 9.96
N GLY A 95 -9.85 -6.45 10.16
CA GLY A 95 -10.90 -7.21 10.82
C GLY A 95 -11.16 -6.70 12.24
N ASN A 96 -12.07 -7.36 12.97
CA ASN A 96 -12.35 -7.05 14.39
C ASN A 96 -11.14 -7.27 15.33
N THR A 97 -9.97 -7.63 14.80
CA THR A 97 -8.70 -7.72 15.50
C THR A 97 -7.60 -7.03 14.67
N PRO A 98 -6.76 -6.17 15.29
CA PRO A 98 -5.58 -5.57 14.63
C PRO A 98 -4.58 -6.57 14.04
N ALA A 99 -4.77 -7.88 14.24
CA ALA A 99 -3.88 -8.94 13.77
C ALA A 99 -3.99 -9.25 12.27
N GLU A 100 -4.97 -8.71 11.55
CA GLU A 100 -5.13 -8.91 10.09
C GLU A 100 -4.33 -7.89 9.23
N LEU A 101 -3.69 -6.90 9.86
CA LEU A 101 -2.61 -6.08 9.30
C LEU A 101 -1.39 -6.28 10.22
N PRO A 102 -0.39 -7.09 9.83
CA PRO A 102 0.50 -6.77 8.70
C PRO A 102 0.07 -7.38 7.36
N GLY A 103 0.63 -6.91 6.25
CA GLY A 103 0.58 -7.59 4.95
C GLY A 103 0.76 -6.65 3.75
N SER A 104 0.89 -7.24 2.56
CA SER A 104 1.04 -6.55 1.28
C SER A 104 -0.29 -5.97 0.76
N PHE A 105 -0.18 -5.01 -0.15
CA PHE A 105 -1.23 -4.47 -1.00
C PHE A 105 -0.95 -4.81 -2.48
N GLY A 106 -0.23 -5.91 -2.72
CA GLY A 106 0.01 -6.51 -4.03
C GLY A 106 0.61 -5.53 -5.04
N PRO A 107 -0.07 -5.25 -6.16
CA PRO A 107 0.46 -4.45 -7.27
C PRO A 107 0.80 -3.00 -6.88
N THR A 108 0.33 -2.52 -5.72
CA THR A 108 0.69 -1.19 -5.25
C THR A 108 2.11 -1.11 -4.68
N LEU A 109 2.85 -2.21 -4.48
CA LEU A 109 4.17 -2.19 -3.84
C LEU A 109 4.20 -1.53 -2.45
N VAL A 110 3.09 -1.57 -1.72
CA VAL A 110 3.03 -1.08 -0.34
C VAL A 110 2.69 -2.24 0.57
N SER A 111 3.35 -2.29 1.73
CA SER A 111 2.97 -3.21 2.80
C SER A 111 2.86 -2.47 4.11
N ILE A 112 1.89 -2.85 4.93
CA ILE A 112 1.85 -2.47 6.35
C ILE A 112 2.59 -3.57 7.11
N THR A 113 3.67 -3.24 7.80
CA THR A 113 4.51 -4.21 8.50
C THR A 113 4.15 -4.37 9.97
N ALA A 114 3.53 -3.36 10.57
CA ALA A 114 3.02 -3.42 11.94
C ALA A 114 1.88 -2.42 12.15
N VAL A 115 0.96 -2.76 13.05
CA VAL A 115 0.03 -1.82 13.68
C VAL A 115 0.46 -1.69 15.14
N ASN A 116 1.18 -0.61 15.45
CA ASN A 116 1.76 -0.36 16.77
C ASN A 116 0.70 0.08 17.78
N SER A 117 -0.30 0.85 17.33
CA SER A 117 -1.46 1.22 18.14
C SER A 117 -2.65 1.66 17.28
N GLY A 118 -3.84 1.69 17.90
CA GLY A 118 -5.06 2.16 17.25
C GLY A 118 -5.62 1.20 16.20
N ASP A 119 -6.48 1.72 15.34
CA ASP A 119 -7.13 0.96 14.27
C ASP A 119 -7.33 1.84 13.02
N PRO A 120 -6.58 1.59 11.93
CA PRO A 120 -6.72 2.33 10.68
C PRO A 120 -7.99 1.99 9.90
N GLY A 121 -8.79 1.01 10.32
CA GLY A 121 -10.01 0.62 9.62
C GLY A 121 -9.72 0.08 8.22
N THR A 122 -10.41 0.61 7.21
CA THR A 122 -10.10 0.27 5.82
C THR A 122 -9.00 1.16 5.29
N ILE A 123 -7.86 0.55 4.94
CA ILE A 123 -6.79 1.20 4.20
C ILE A 123 -7.03 1.01 2.71
N VAL A 124 -7.00 2.10 1.96
CA VAL A 124 -7.07 2.10 0.50
C VAL A 124 -5.79 2.73 -0.04
N ILE A 125 -5.11 2.01 -0.93
CA ILE A 125 -3.86 2.44 -1.56
C ILE A 125 -4.07 2.48 -3.06
N THR A 126 -3.76 3.62 -3.68
CA THR A 126 -3.68 3.74 -5.14
C THR A 126 -2.25 4.06 -5.54
N LYS A 127 -1.61 3.21 -6.33
CA LYS A 127 -0.30 3.47 -6.94
C LYS A 127 -0.47 4.13 -8.30
N THR A 128 0.33 5.14 -8.58
CA THR A 128 0.40 5.79 -9.90
C THR A 128 1.84 5.83 -10.38
N THR A 129 2.05 5.80 -11.69
CA THR A 129 3.37 5.95 -12.33
C THR A 129 3.70 7.42 -12.63
N GLU A 130 3.00 8.34 -11.98
CA GLU A 130 3.21 9.78 -12.12
C GLU A 130 4.22 10.26 -11.08
N ALA A 131 5.13 11.14 -11.49
CA ALA A 131 6.03 11.78 -10.55
C ALA A 131 5.22 12.59 -9.53
N PRO A 132 5.72 12.74 -8.28
CA PRO A 132 5.06 13.52 -7.24
C PRO A 132 4.78 14.98 -7.64
N GLY A 133 5.56 15.52 -8.59
CA GLY A 133 5.36 16.84 -9.21
C GLY A 133 4.40 16.87 -10.41
N GLY A 134 3.61 15.82 -10.68
CA GLY A 134 2.60 15.82 -11.75
C GLY A 134 3.16 16.00 -13.16
N GLY A 135 4.41 15.59 -13.39
CA GLY A 135 5.13 15.75 -14.64
C GLY A 135 6.29 14.76 -14.77
N VAL A 136 7.31 15.11 -15.57
CA VAL A 136 8.52 14.29 -15.65
C VAL A 136 9.24 14.35 -14.30
N PRO A 137 9.62 13.21 -13.70
CA PRO A 137 10.37 13.21 -12.44
C PRO A 137 11.66 14.01 -12.56
N SER A 138 12.00 14.72 -11.49
CA SER A 138 13.34 15.28 -11.35
C SER A 138 14.38 14.15 -11.28
N ALA A 139 15.66 14.46 -11.50
CA ALA A 139 16.74 13.45 -11.51
C ALA A 139 16.88 12.64 -10.20
N ASP A 140 16.28 13.12 -9.11
CA ASP A 140 16.33 12.54 -7.76
C ASP A 140 14.97 11.99 -7.29
N GLU A 141 13.95 11.96 -8.15
CA GLU A 141 12.60 11.53 -7.82
C GLU A 141 12.26 10.23 -8.57
N LEU A 142 11.62 9.27 -7.87
CA LEU A 142 11.04 8.12 -8.56
C LEU A 142 9.73 8.54 -9.25
N PRO A 143 9.38 7.93 -10.40
CA PRO A 143 8.12 8.15 -11.12
C PRO A 143 6.96 7.40 -10.44
N VAL A 144 6.81 7.54 -9.13
CA VAL A 144 5.80 6.83 -8.35
C VAL A 144 5.19 7.71 -7.28
N THR A 145 3.86 7.67 -7.20
CA THR A 145 3.10 8.29 -6.12
C THR A 145 2.03 7.32 -5.63
N TRP A 146 1.96 7.14 -4.30
CA TRP A 146 0.93 6.36 -3.63
C TRP A 146 -0.07 7.27 -2.93
N PHE A 147 -1.35 7.14 -3.24
CA PHE A 147 -2.42 7.77 -2.48
C PHE A 147 -2.93 6.77 -1.46
N ILE A 148 -2.65 7.03 -0.20
CA ILE A 148 -3.01 6.16 0.92
C ILE A 148 -4.07 6.87 1.75
N SER A 149 -5.13 6.15 2.10
CA SER A 149 -6.18 6.64 3.00
C SER A 149 -6.60 5.54 3.97
N ALA A 150 -7.14 5.96 5.12
CA ALA A 150 -7.67 5.09 6.16
C ALA A 150 -9.05 5.59 6.59
N THR A 151 -9.98 4.67 6.88
CA THR A 151 -11.33 5.02 7.37
C THR A 151 -11.46 4.96 8.90
N GLY A 152 -10.45 4.42 9.57
CA GLY A 152 -10.45 4.19 11.02
C GLY A 152 -10.17 5.45 11.84
N GLY A 153 -9.96 5.24 13.14
CA GLY A 153 -9.68 6.30 14.09
C GLY A 153 -8.21 6.72 14.08
N SER A 154 -7.67 7.08 15.24
CA SER A 154 -6.22 7.24 15.39
C SER A 154 -5.52 5.89 15.24
N TYR A 155 -4.37 5.90 14.59
CA TYR A 155 -3.51 4.73 14.38
C TYR A 155 -2.04 5.13 14.43
N ASP A 156 -1.20 4.13 14.65
CA ASP A 156 0.24 4.20 14.50
C ASP A 156 0.69 2.91 13.80
N VAL A 157 1.25 3.03 12.60
CA VAL A 157 1.64 1.88 11.77
C VAL A 157 3.07 2.02 11.25
N ASP A 158 3.70 0.88 11.02
CA ASP A 158 4.93 0.79 10.23
C ASP A 158 4.58 0.28 8.83
N MET A 159 5.24 0.81 7.81
CA MET A 159 4.98 0.43 6.41
C MET A 159 6.25 0.38 5.57
N ARG A 160 6.18 -0.29 4.42
CA ARG A 160 7.20 -0.28 3.37
C ARG A 160 6.62 0.29 2.10
N LEU A 161 7.35 1.20 1.47
CA LEU A 161 7.11 1.70 0.12
C LEU A 161 8.19 1.12 -0.78
N CYS A 162 7.82 0.16 -1.63
CA CYS A 162 8.76 -0.55 -2.48
C CYS A 162 8.68 -0.07 -3.93
N TYR A 163 9.76 -0.28 -4.68
CA TYR A 163 9.90 0.17 -6.05
C TYR A 163 10.62 -0.89 -6.88
N THR A 164 10.45 -0.80 -8.19
CA THR A 164 11.17 -1.65 -9.15
C THR A 164 12.49 -1.01 -9.56
N ASP A 165 13.42 -1.82 -10.07
CA ASP A 165 14.66 -1.32 -10.67
C ASP A 165 14.37 -0.35 -11.84
N ALA A 166 13.26 -0.56 -12.56
CA ALA A 166 12.82 0.30 -13.64
C ALA A 166 12.35 1.68 -13.13
N GLU A 167 11.66 1.72 -11.98
CA GLU A 167 11.27 2.97 -11.32
C GLU A 167 12.48 3.68 -10.70
N LEU A 168 13.44 2.94 -10.15
CA LEU A 168 14.68 3.50 -9.60
C LEU A 168 15.53 4.17 -10.68
N GLY A 169 15.66 3.53 -11.85
CA GLY A 169 16.38 4.08 -12.99
C GLY A 169 17.83 4.44 -12.67
N THR A 170 18.14 5.73 -12.64
CA THR A 170 19.49 6.26 -12.30
C THR A 170 19.57 6.90 -10.92
N VAL A 171 18.47 6.89 -10.14
CA VAL A 171 18.43 7.49 -8.82
C VAL A 171 19.29 6.67 -7.86
N SER A 172 20.08 7.33 -7.02
CA SER A 172 20.91 6.66 -6.03
C SER A 172 20.07 6.14 -4.87
N GLU A 173 19.99 4.82 -4.73
CA GLU A 173 19.18 4.16 -3.71
C GLU A 173 19.58 4.52 -2.27
N ALA A 174 20.88 4.66 -1.99
CA ALA A 174 21.40 4.98 -0.65
C ALA A 174 20.92 6.32 -0.07
N GLY A 175 20.39 7.22 -0.91
CA GLY A 175 19.88 8.53 -0.51
C GLY A 175 18.36 8.59 -0.39
N LEU A 176 17.64 7.50 -0.69
CA LEU A 176 16.18 7.53 -0.76
C LEU A 176 15.54 7.74 0.62
N LEU A 177 14.54 8.63 0.62
CA LEU A 177 13.70 8.94 1.77
C LEU A 177 12.23 8.86 1.33
N ALA A 178 11.36 8.54 2.28
CA ALA A 178 9.92 8.59 2.07
C ALA A 178 9.39 10.00 2.38
N TYR A 179 8.63 10.54 1.44
CA TYR A 179 7.97 11.83 1.57
C TYR A 179 6.46 11.67 1.60
N ARG A 180 5.81 12.44 2.46
CA ARG A 180 4.36 12.56 2.57
C ARG A 180 3.93 13.96 2.19
N TRP A 181 2.84 14.09 1.46
CA TRP A 181 2.25 15.38 1.13
C TRP A 181 1.48 15.96 2.32
N ASP A 182 1.88 17.15 2.77
CA ASP A 182 1.12 17.97 3.71
C ASP A 182 0.25 18.96 2.93
N ALA A 183 -1.07 18.73 2.94
CA ALA A 183 -2.01 19.58 2.22
C ALA A 183 -2.16 20.98 2.85
N GLY A 184 -1.99 21.10 4.18
CA GLY A 184 -2.07 22.37 4.90
C GLY A 184 -0.90 23.30 4.57
N LEU A 185 0.27 22.73 4.31
CA LEU A 185 1.48 23.46 3.89
C LEU A 185 1.70 23.45 2.37
N SER A 186 0.93 22.65 1.63
CA SER A 186 1.09 22.46 0.18
C SER A 186 2.53 22.10 -0.21
N MET A 187 3.14 21.19 0.55
CA MET A 187 4.51 20.75 0.33
C MET A 187 4.73 19.30 0.75
N TRP A 188 5.75 18.68 0.16
CA TRP A 188 6.26 17.39 0.62
C TRP A 188 7.08 17.55 1.91
N GLN A 189 6.82 16.68 2.87
CA GLN A 189 7.55 16.56 4.12
C GLN A 189 8.09 15.14 4.27
N LEU A 190 9.08 14.95 5.15
CA LEU A 190 9.52 13.60 5.50
C LEU A 190 8.34 12.85 6.14
N GLY A 191 8.07 11.65 5.65
CA GLY A 191 6.80 10.98 5.90
C GLY A 191 6.68 10.28 7.26
N GLY A 192 7.75 10.14 8.04
CA GLY A 192 7.68 9.49 9.34
C GLY A 192 8.74 10.00 10.31
N ALA A 193 8.64 9.56 11.56
CA ALA A 193 9.65 9.86 12.58
C ALA A 193 11.02 9.27 12.20
N PHE A 194 11.00 8.12 11.52
CA PHE A 194 12.18 7.43 11.00
C PHE A 194 11.86 6.79 9.64
N SER A 195 12.73 7.01 8.65
CA SER A 195 12.72 6.27 7.38
C SER A 195 14.12 5.75 7.07
N PHE A 196 14.23 4.51 6.58
CA PHE A 196 15.50 3.95 6.13
C PHE A 196 15.32 3.08 4.90
N VAL A 197 16.39 2.98 4.11
CA VAL A 197 16.41 2.21 2.86
C VAL A 197 16.73 0.76 3.16
N ASP A 198 15.91 -0.13 2.63
CA ASP A 198 16.12 -1.56 2.53
C ASP A 198 16.45 -1.90 1.07
N ALA A 199 17.71 -1.66 0.70
CA ALA A 199 18.19 -1.76 -0.68
C ALA A 199 18.25 -3.20 -1.20
N VAL A 200 18.15 -4.20 -0.31
CA VAL A 200 18.10 -5.60 -0.74
C VAL A 200 16.75 -5.91 -1.36
N ASN A 201 15.70 -5.23 -0.91
CA ASN A 201 14.32 -5.47 -1.34
C ASN A 201 13.72 -4.29 -2.11
N ASN A 202 14.54 -3.31 -2.50
CA ASN A 202 14.11 -2.07 -3.16
C ASN A 202 12.96 -1.37 -2.42
N CYS A 203 13.08 -1.20 -1.10
CA CYS A 203 12.05 -0.57 -0.28
C CYS A 203 12.60 0.57 0.57
N VAL A 204 11.72 1.52 0.90
CA VAL A 204 11.92 2.43 2.04
C VAL A 204 10.96 2.03 3.15
N VAL A 205 11.50 1.71 4.32
CA VAL A 205 10.73 1.42 5.53
C VAL A 205 10.41 2.75 6.21
N VAL A 206 9.16 2.93 6.62
CA VAL A 206 8.66 4.11 7.34
C VAL A 206 7.98 3.66 8.60
N ASN A 207 8.50 4.09 9.75
CA ASN A 207 7.95 3.74 11.05
C ASN A 207 7.19 4.92 11.66
N GLY A 208 6.18 4.62 12.46
CA GLY A 208 5.48 5.65 13.23
C GLY A 208 4.46 6.47 12.41
N VAL A 209 3.85 5.88 11.39
CA VAL A 209 2.92 6.59 10.50
C VAL A 209 1.57 6.74 11.19
N THR A 210 1.18 7.99 11.44
CA THR A 210 -0.07 8.35 12.13
C THR A 210 -1.06 9.11 11.25
N GLU A 211 -0.65 9.41 10.00
CA GLU A 211 -1.47 10.10 9.02
C GLU A 211 -1.10 9.65 7.62
N PHE A 212 -2.10 9.26 6.83
CA PHE A 212 -1.94 8.94 5.41
C PHE A 212 -2.35 10.13 4.52
N SER A 213 -1.71 10.22 3.35
CA SER A 213 -2.06 11.15 2.27
C SER A 213 -1.41 10.65 0.97
N ALA A 214 -0.89 11.54 0.13
CA ALA A 214 0.01 11.13 -0.95
C ALA A 214 1.42 10.87 -0.41
N TRP A 215 2.07 9.84 -0.93
CA TRP A 215 3.41 9.40 -0.57
C TRP A 215 4.26 9.17 -1.80
N THR A 216 5.56 9.38 -1.67
CA THR A 216 6.54 9.10 -2.73
C THR A 216 7.89 8.76 -2.11
N VAL A 217 8.81 8.27 -2.91
CA VAL A 217 10.20 8.01 -2.53
C VAL A 217 11.12 8.83 -3.44
N ALA A 218 12.06 9.54 -2.86
CA ALA A 218 13.00 10.40 -3.59
C ALA A 218 14.30 10.59 -2.80
N ALA A 219 15.40 10.90 -3.49
CA ALA A 219 16.69 11.20 -2.87
C ALA A 219 16.78 12.65 -2.35
N ASN A 220 15.90 13.52 -2.82
CA ASN A 220 15.75 14.90 -2.38
C ASN A 220 14.27 15.23 -2.22
N THR A 221 13.96 16.34 -1.54
CA THR A 221 12.56 16.77 -1.35
C THR A 221 11.88 16.93 -2.71
N PRO A 222 10.76 16.21 -2.96
CA PRO A 222 10.10 16.26 -4.24
C PRO A 222 9.53 17.63 -4.57
N SER A 223 9.41 17.89 -5.86
CA SER A 223 8.76 19.07 -6.41
C SER A 223 7.28 19.07 -6.05
N ALA A 224 6.80 20.17 -5.48
CA ALA A 224 5.39 20.35 -5.17
C ALA A 224 4.60 20.71 -6.43
N VAL A 225 3.63 19.89 -6.83
CA VAL A 225 2.62 20.27 -7.84
C VAL A 225 1.26 19.72 -7.43
N THR A 226 0.22 20.52 -7.69
CA THR A 226 -1.19 20.30 -7.32
C THR A 226 -1.66 18.88 -7.58
N LEU A 227 -1.67 18.06 -6.52
CA LEU A 227 -2.27 16.74 -6.53
C LEU A 227 -3.80 16.91 -6.56
N ALA A 228 -4.38 16.93 -7.76
CA ALA A 228 -5.83 16.82 -7.93
C ALA A 228 -6.24 15.36 -7.76
N HIS A 229 -6.15 14.84 -6.54
CA HIS A 229 -6.81 13.59 -6.17
C HIS A 229 -7.78 13.92 -5.04
N THR A 230 -9.06 14.00 -5.36
CA THR A 230 -10.12 14.17 -4.37
C THR A 230 -10.25 12.87 -3.57
N ALA A 231 -9.40 12.70 -2.56
CA ALA A 231 -9.70 11.81 -1.46
C ALA A 231 -10.82 12.46 -0.65
N ALA A 232 -11.97 11.80 -0.56
CA ALA A 232 -13.07 12.25 0.27
C ALA A 232 -12.62 12.15 1.74
N GLU A 233 -12.17 13.27 2.29
CA GLU A 233 -11.86 13.40 3.71
C GLU A 233 -13.17 13.34 4.50
N SER A 234 -13.42 12.24 5.20
CA SER A 234 -14.54 12.14 6.13
C SER A 234 -14.23 12.97 7.37
N GLN A 235 -14.51 14.26 7.30
CA GLN A 235 -14.51 15.13 8.47
C GLN A 235 -15.56 14.64 9.48
N PRO A 236 -15.21 14.36 10.75
CA PRO A 236 -16.19 14.03 11.76
C PRO A 236 -17.08 15.25 12.02
N ILE A 237 -18.37 15.07 11.75
CA ILE A 237 -19.41 16.08 11.95
C ILE A 237 -19.42 16.46 13.44
N SER A 238 -18.94 17.66 13.77
CA SER A 238 -19.12 18.25 15.10
C SER A 238 -20.54 18.82 15.22
N PRO A 239 -21.21 18.72 16.39
CA PRO A 239 -22.62 19.07 16.54
C PRO A 239 -22.83 20.60 16.53
N PRO A 240 -24.04 21.07 16.20
CA PRO A 240 -24.25 22.34 15.52
C PRO A 240 -24.42 23.49 16.52
N TRP A 241 -23.53 24.48 16.47
CA TRP A 241 -23.87 25.80 17.01
C TRP A 241 -23.37 26.92 16.08
N LEU A 242 -24.36 27.68 15.59
CA LEU A 242 -24.31 29.05 15.06
C LEU A 242 -23.73 29.27 13.65
N LEU A 243 -24.59 29.11 12.64
CA LEU A 243 -24.48 29.84 11.38
C LEU A 243 -25.46 31.02 11.41
N VAL A 244 -24.92 32.22 11.68
CA VAL A 244 -25.58 33.51 11.41
C VAL A 244 -25.58 33.71 9.90
N GLY A 245 -26.76 33.98 9.35
CA GLY A 245 -27.02 33.90 7.92
C GLY A 245 -26.47 35.05 7.08
N LEU A 246 -26.46 34.80 5.77
CA LEU A 246 -26.65 35.82 4.76
C LEU A 246 -27.35 35.17 3.56
N LEU A 247 -28.52 35.68 3.18
CA LEU A 247 -29.38 35.16 2.12
C LEU A 247 -29.62 36.25 1.06
N VAL A 248 -29.71 35.81 -0.21
CA VAL A 248 -30.23 36.47 -1.45
C VAL A 248 -29.35 37.62 -2.01
N LEU A 249 -29.06 37.78 -3.31
CA LEU A 249 -29.86 37.55 -4.52
C LEU A 249 -29.04 37.05 -5.74
N PHE A 250 -29.64 36.14 -6.51
CA PHE A 250 -29.44 36.05 -7.96
C PHE A 250 -30.77 36.38 -8.67
N THR A 251 -30.76 37.37 -9.55
CA THR A 251 -31.86 37.68 -10.47
C THR A 251 -31.76 36.80 -11.71
N ALA A 252 -32.78 35.98 -11.95
CA ALA A 252 -32.98 35.33 -13.24
C ALA A 252 -34.21 35.94 -13.92
N VAL A 253 -33.96 36.68 -15.01
CA VAL A 253 -34.98 37.15 -15.95
C VAL A 253 -35.20 36.04 -16.99
N GLY A 254 -36.45 35.58 -17.13
CA GLY A 254 -36.81 34.57 -18.13
C GLY A 254 -38.32 34.36 -18.26
N LEU A 255 -38.91 35.02 -19.25
CA LEU A 255 -40.28 35.01 -19.79
C LEU A 255 -41.19 33.78 -19.50
N ARG A 256 -42.49 34.07 -19.27
CA ARG A 256 -43.56 33.41 -20.03
C ARG A 256 -44.86 34.23 -20.10
N LEU A 257 -45.29 34.48 -21.34
CA LEU A 257 -46.59 35.00 -21.77
C LEU A 257 -47.71 34.02 -21.37
N HIS A 258 -48.90 34.50 -20.97
CA HIS A 258 -50.10 34.59 -21.84
C HIS A 258 -51.42 34.87 -21.06
N ARG A 259 -52.25 35.74 -21.66
CA ARG A 259 -53.73 35.86 -21.60
C ARG A 259 -54.44 36.20 -20.26
N GLN A 260 -55.08 37.37 -20.24
CA GLN A 260 -56.40 37.52 -19.63
C GLN A 260 -57.40 38.03 -20.67
N GLN A 261 -58.52 37.31 -20.79
CA GLN A 261 -59.80 37.86 -21.21
C GLN A 261 -60.44 38.48 -19.95
N VAL A 262 -60.96 39.71 -20.05
CA VAL A 262 -62.38 40.08 -20.16
C VAL A 262 -62.39 41.54 -20.63
#